data_AF-A0A2X2VNU0-F1
#
_entry.id   AF-A0A2X2VNU0-F1
#
_cell.length_a   1.000
_cell.length_b   1.000
_cell.length_c   1.000
_cell.angle_alpha   90.00
_cell.angle_beta   90.00
_cell.angle_gamma   90.00
#
_symmetry.space_group_name_H-M   'P 1'
#
loop_
_entity.id
_entity.type
_entity.pdbx_description
1 polymer ?
#
loop_
_entity_poly.entity_id
_entity_poly.type
_entity_poly.pdbx_seq_one_letter_code
_entity_poly.pdbx_strand_id
1 'polypeptide(L)'
;MRNFRNSLLVTLFGLFISMSVWASTNYAPLIEDIEQRLDKTAELYQQQHTDEARRTVQMAYFEVFENLEGPIRINISARKSYEMESAFGEIRRMIGEKKPLADVQARIDWLKAALREVEPVLDGGHRLVAEEQHNALSRDDIAVHWQESFRTIDDLLAQAVTEYQAGNYSVASQHVQQAHYQGFKNSEMEMSLRQNRSAKDAAAINQQFSSLIALTAQPDHLNDVSYQVTTLLQDIEDILPGLPTTRDDQQVARSAKRRQHSGGGRGK
;
A
#
# COMPACT_ATOMS: atom_id res chain seq x y z
N MET A 1 29.87 -66.61 22.26
CA MET A 1 28.70 -65.76 22.58
C MET A 1 28.01 -65.42 21.28
N ARG A 2 26.72 -65.76 21.22
CA ARG A 2 25.78 -65.54 20.12
C ARG A 2 25.30 -64.07 20.20
N ASN A 3 24.94 -63.48 19.05
CA ASN A 3 24.08 -62.30 18.80
C ASN A 3 24.67 -61.52 17.60
N PHE A 4 23.96 -61.05 16.58
CA PHE A 4 22.59 -61.25 16.10
C PHE A 4 22.62 -60.70 14.64
N ARG A 5 22.07 -61.44 13.67
CA ARG A 5 21.79 -60.94 12.32
C ARG A 5 20.67 -59.90 12.36
N ASN A 6 20.62 -59.07 11.31
CA ASN A 6 19.48 -58.25 10.83
C ASN A 6 19.54 -56.74 11.15
N SER A 7 19.98 -55.95 10.16
CA SER A 7 19.11 -54.97 9.49
C SER A 7 19.88 -54.44 8.27
N LEU A 8 19.54 -54.88 7.05
CA LEU A 8 18.74 -54.07 6.13
C LEU A 8 19.46 -52.72 5.89
N LEU A 9 20.36 -52.59 4.90
CA LEU A 9 20.00 -52.22 3.53
C LEU A 9 18.86 -51.18 3.54
N VAL A 10 19.13 -49.98 3.02
CA VAL A 10 18.27 -48.76 3.00
C VAL A 10 18.65 -47.71 4.04
N THR A 11 19.68 -46.91 3.74
CA THR A 11 19.67 -45.46 4.03
C THR A 11 20.57 -44.71 3.05
N LEU A 12 20.34 -44.93 1.75
CA LEU A 12 20.92 -44.11 0.68
C LEU A 12 19.75 -43.59 -0.16
N PHE A 13 18.95 -42.68 0.40
CA PHE A 13 17.89 -42.02 -0.35
C PHE A 13 17.49 -40.69 0.28
N GLY A 14 17.64 -39.61 -0.49
CA GLY A 14 16.74 -38.47 -0.44
C GLY A 14 17.09 -37.32 0.50
N LEU A 15 18.25 -36.68 0.32
CA LEU A 15 18.36 -35.25 0.65
C LEU A 15 17.76 -34.46 -0.53
N PHE A 16 16.43 -34.45 -0.66
CA PHE A 16 15.75 -33.48 -1.52
C PHE A 16 15.92 -32.12 -0.85
N ILE A 17 16.89 -31.34 -1.34
CA ILE A 17 16.96 -29.92 -1.10
C ILE A 17 15.69 -29.33 -1.71
N SER A 18 14.71 -29.02 -0.89
CA SER A 18 13.61 -28.15 -1.26
C SER A 18 14.21 -26.77 -1.55
N MET A 19 14.60 -26.54 -2.80
CA MET A 19 14.73 -25.19 -3.32
C MET A 19 13.33 -24.61 -3.38
N SER A 20 12.94 -23.90 -2.33
CA SER A 20 11.84 -22.94 -2.45
C SER A 20 12.33 -21.87 -3.43
N VAL A 21 11.97 -22.02 -4.70
CA VAL A 21 12.03 -20.91 -5.63
C VAL A 21 10.97 -19.93 -5.15
N TRP A 22 11.40 -18.89 -4.46
CA TRP A 22 10.57 -17.72 -4.21
C TRP A 22 10.37 -17.05 -5.56
N ALA A 23 9.25 -17.35 -6.22
CA ALA A 23 8.82 -16.53 -7.34
C ALA A 23 8.39 -15.19 -6.75
N SER A 24 9.20 -14.14 -6.95
CA SER A 24 8.62 -12.80 -6.98
C SER A 24 7.50 -12.85 -8.02
N THR A 25 6.28 -12.43 -7.65
CA THR A 25 5.20 -12.41 -8.62
C THR A 25 5.56 -11.33 -9.62
N ASN A 26 5.97 -11.73 -10.82
CA ASN A 26 6.29 -10.81 -11.90
C ASN A 26 4.97 -10.41 -12.57
N TYR A 27 4.47 -9.22 -12.24
CA TYR A 27 3.24 -8.66 -12.75
C TYR A 27 3.44 -7.95 -14.11
N ALA A 28 4.68 -7.67 -14.52
CA ALA A 28 5.00 -7.05 -15.81
C ALA A 28 4.30 -7.73 -17.02
N PRO A 29 4.25 -9.08 -17.15
CA PRO A 29 3.55 -9.72 -18.26
C PRO A 29 2.03 -9.48 -18.27
N LEU A 30 1.40 -9.37 -17.09
CA LEU A 30 -0.03 -9.06 -16.97
C LEU A 30 -0.30 -7.61 -17.38
N ILE A 31 0.59 -6.70 -16.97
CA ILE A 31 0.51 -5.28 -17.34
C ILE A 31 0.70 -5.10 -18.84
N GLU A 32 1.69 -5.76 -19.44
CA GLU A 32 1.91 -5.76 -20.89
C GLU A 32 0.71 -6.31 -21.67
N ASP A 33 0.07 -7.38 -21.22
CA ASP A 33 -1.15 -7.92 -21.87
C ASP A 33 -2.31 -6.91 -21.81
N ILE A 34 -2.52 -6.25 -20.66
CA ILE A 34 -3.53 -5.20 -20.53
C ILE A 34 -3.23 -4.05 -21.49
N GLU A 35 -2.00 -3.56 -21.55
CA GLU A 35 -1.61 -2.47 -22.45
C GLU A 35 -1.85 -2.82 -23.92
N GLN A 36 -1.47 -4.03 -24.35
CA GLN A 36 -1.71 -4.50 -25.72
C GLN A 36 -3.19 -4.54 -26.06
N ARG A 37 -4.04 -5.01 -25.13
CA ARG A 37 -5.49 -5.03 -25.32
C ARG A 37 -6.09 -3.63 -25.38
N LEU A 38 -5.60 -2.70 -24.55
CA LEU A 38 -6.03 -1.30 -24.58
C LEU A 38 -5.65 -0.61 -25.89
N ASP A 39 -4.42 -0.84 -26.40
CA ASP A 39 -4.00 -0.36 -27.71
C ASP A 39 -4.88 -0.94 -28.82
N LYS A 40 -5.20 -2.24 -28.72
CA LYS A 40 -6.13 -2.88 -29.67
C LYS A 40 -7.54 -2.30 -29.60
N THR A 41 -8.02 -1.97 -28.41
CA THR A 41 -9.31 -1.27 -28.23
C THR A 41 -9.33 0.06 -28.97
N ALA A 42 -8.28 0.88 -28.84
CA ALA A 42 -8.18 2.15 -29.55
C ALA A 42 -8.16 1.97 -31.08
N GLU A 43 -7.39 1.00 -31.58
CA GLU A 43 -7.29 0.67 -33.00
C GLU A 43 -8.67 0.26 -33.58
N LEU A 44 -9.37 -0.66 -32.89
CA LEU A 44 -10.71 -1.10 -33.29
C LEU A 44 -11.70 0.05 -33.29
N TYR A 45 -11.61 0.94 -32.30
CA TYR A 45 -12.50 2.10 -32.22
C TYR A 45 -12.25 3.09 -33.36
N GLN A 46 -10.98 3.34 -33.70
CA GLN A 46 -10.59 4.16 -34.85
C GLN A 46 -11.12 3.58 -36.18
N GLN A 47 -11.15 2.26 -36.31
CA GLN A 47 -11.69 1.53 -37.47
C GLN A 47 -13.23 1.45 -37.46
N GLN A 48 -13.91 2.10 -36.51
CA GLN A 48 -15.36 2.07 -36.29
C GLN A 48 -15.93 0.69 -35.90
N HIS A 49 -15.08 -0.28 -35.52
CA HIS A 49 -15.48 -1.59 -35.00
C HIS A 49 -15.86 -1.49 -33.52
N THR A 50 -16.94 -0.75 -33.25
CA THR A 50 -17.34 -0.31 -31.89
C THR A 50 -17.61 -1.50 -30.95
N ASP A 51 -18.32 -2.53 -31.41
CA ASP A 51 -18.68 -3.67 -30.56
C ASP A 51 -17.46 -4.52 -30.19
N GLU A 52 -16.54 -4.70 -31.12
CA GLU A 52 -15.27 -5.38 -30.88
C GLU A 52 -14.40 -4.57 -29.91
N ALA A 53 -14.28 -3.26 -30.10
CA ALA A 53 -13.51 -2.39 -29.19
C ALA A 53 -14.03 -2.49 -27.74
N ARG A 54 -15.36 -2.49 -27.55
CA ARG A 54 -16.01 -2.64 -26.24
C ARG A 54 -15.75 -4.00 -25.62
N ARG A 55 -15.76 -5.07 -26.42
CA ARG A 55 -15.47 -6.42 -25.96
C ARG A 55 -14.00 -6.56 -25.56
N THR A 56 -13.08 -6.00 -26.34
CA THR A 56 -11.64 -6.08 -26.07
C THR A 56 -11.28 -5.42 -24.74
N VAL A 57 -11.79 -4.21 -24.44
CA VAL A 57 -11.52 -3.55 -23.15
C VAL A 57 -12.19 -4.28 -21.98
N GLN A 58 -13.36 -4.87 -22.22
CA GLN A 58 -14.03 -5.70 -21.23
C GLN A 58 -13.20 -6.95 -20.89
N MET A 59 -12.60 -7.60 -21.90
CA MET A 59 -11.74 -8.76 -21.68
C MET A 59 -10.41 -8.39 -21.03
N ALA A 60 -9.84 -7.21 -21.33
CA ALA A 60 -8.67 -6.70 -20.61
C ALA A 60 -8.93 -6.60 -19.09
N TYR A 61 -10.15 -6.22 -18.70
CA TYR A 61 -10.56 -6.22 -17.32
C TYR A 61 -10.72 -7.64 -16.74
N PHE A 62 -11.70 -8.40 -17.24
CA PHE A 62 -12.09 -9.69 -16.64
C PHE A 62 -11.03 -10.80 -16.76
N GLU A 63 -10.23 -10.80 -17.83
CA GLU A 63 -9.25 -11.88 -18.04
C GLU A 63 -7.91 -11.58 -17.39
N VAL A 64 -7.55 -10.30 -17.21
CA VAL A 64 -6.19 -9.92 -16.82
C VAL A 64 -6.19 -9.02 -15.59
N PHE A 65 -6.85 -7.86 -15.63
CA PHE A 65 -6.79 -6.88 -14.53
C PHE A 65 -7.38 -7.38 -13.19
N GLU A 66 -8.38 -8.26 -13.19
CA GLU A 66 -8.89 -8.87 -11.94
C GLU A 66 -7.77 -9.52 -11.11
N ASN A 67 -6.72 -10.06 -11.76
CA ASN A 67 -5.56 -10.64 -11.09
C ASN A 67 -4.65 -9.60 -10.42
N LEU A 68 -4.77 -8.32 -10.78
CA LEU A 68 -4.03 -7.20 -10.22
C LEU A 68 -4.82 -6.45 -9.13
N GLU A 69 -6.15 -6.57 -9.08
CA GLU A 69 -6.96 -5.86 -8.08
C GLU A 69 -6.57 -6.18 -6.64
N GLY A 70 -6.38 -7.47 -6.34
CA GLY A 70 -5.91 -7.92 -5.02
C GLY A 70 -4.56 -7.33 -4.67
N PRO A 71 -3.52 -7.58 -5.48
CA PRO A 71 -2.19 -7.01 -5.30
C PRO A 71 -2.18 -5.48 -5.17
N ILE A 72 -2.92 -4.74 -6.01
CA ILE A 72 -3.02 -3.27 -5.95
C ILE A 72 -3.71 -2.84 -4.65
N ARG A 73 -4.83 -3.48 -4.28
CA ARG A 73 -5.53 -3.16 -3.04
C ARG A 73 -4.65 -3.34 -1.80
N ILE A 74 -3.85 -4.40 -1.81
CA ILE A 74 -2.99 -4.81 -0.69
C ILE A 74 -1.73 -3.94 -0.62
N ASN A 75 -1.03 -3.74 -1.74
CA ASN A 75 0.27 -3.07 -1.76
C ASN A 75 0.17 -1.55 -1.96
N ILE A 76 -0.99 -1.04 -2.38
CA ILE A 76 -1.19 0.36 -2.77
C ILE A 76 -2.41 0.95 -2.07
N SER A 77 -3.63 0.67 -2.53
CA SER A 77 -4.87 0.97 -1.79
C SER A 77 -6.10 0.43 -2.50
N ALA A 78 -7.18 0.19 -1.74
CA ALA A 78 -8.49 -0.12 -2.30
C ALA A 78 -8.98 1.00 -3.25
N ARG A 79 -8.69 2.26 -2.93
CA ARG A 79 -9.03 3.42 -3.77
C ARG A 79 -8.33 3.37 -5.12
N LYS A 80 -7.01 3.11 -5.16
CA LYS A 80 -6.27 3.00 -6.44
C LYS A 80 -6.78 1.81 -7.27
N SER A 81 -7.04 0.67 -6.62
CA SER A 81 -7.62 -0.50 -7.30
C SER A 81 -8.95 -0.15 -7.96
N TYR A 82 -9.86 0.49 -7.22
CA TYR A 82 -11.16 0.92 -7.74
C TYR A 82 -11.05 1.98 -8.85
N GLU A 83 -10.15 2.95 -8.71
CA GLU A 83 -9.93 3.99 -9.71
C GLU A 83 -9.50 3.37 -11.05
N MET A 84 -8.59 2.39 -11.01
CA MET A 84 -8.11 1.68 -12.19
C MET A 84 -9.18 0.72 -12.75
N GLU A 85 -9.90 -0.02 -11.89
CA GLU A 85 -11.05 -0.85 -12.28
C GLU A 85 -12.11 -0.02 -13.04
N SER A 86 -12.49 1.13 -12.48
CA SER A 86 -13.52 1.99 -13.04
C SER A 86 -13.16 2.51 -14.45
N ALA A 87 -11.86 2.67 -14.73
CA ALA A 87 -11.37 3.14 -16.02
C ALA A 87 -11.78 2.23 -17.18
N PHE A 88 -11.76 0.90 -16.98
CA PHE A 88 -12.20 -0.05 -18.01
C PHE A 88 -13.68 0.14 -18.35
N GLY A 89 -14.53 0.30 -17.33
CA GLY A 89 -15.95 0.57 -17.48
C GLY A 89 -16.23 1.90 -18.18
N GLU A 90 -15.47 2.94 -17.84
CA GLU A 90 -15.55 4.26 -18.45
C GLU A 90 -15.13 4.25 -19.92
N ILE A 91 -14.01 3.62 -20.28
CA ILE A 91 -13.57 3.47 -21.67
C ILE A 91 -14.66 2.76 -22.49
N ARG A 92 -15.17 1.63 -21.97
CA ARG A 92 -16.25 0.87 -22.62
C ARG A 92 -17.53 1.70 -22.82
N ARG A 93 -17.87 2.55 -21.85
CA ARG A 93 -19.01 3.46 -21.92
C ARG A 93 -18.77 4.57 -22.95
N MET A 94 -17.61 5.22 -22.92
CA MET A 94 -17.23 6.28 -23.87
C MET A 94 -17.27 5.79 -25.32
N ILE A 95 -16.80 4.57 -25.58
CA ILE A 95 -16.91 3.92 -26.90
C ILE A 95 -18.38 3.71 -27.29
N GLY A 96 -19.21 3.18 -26.38
CA GLY A 96 -20.65 2.99 -26.64
C GLY A 96 -21.41 4.30 -26.89
N GLU A 97 -20.99 5.39 -26.24
CA GLU A 97 -21.51 6.75 -26.44
C GLU A 97 -20.92 7.47 -27.66
N LYS A 98 -20.01 6.81 -28.40
CA LYS A 98 -19.32 7.37 -29.56
C LYS A 98 -18.59 8.70 -29.26
N LYS A 99 -17.94 8.79 -28.10
CA LYS A 99 -17.11 9.95 -27.74
C LYS A 99 -15.96 10.14 -28.74
N PRO A 100 -15.44 11.37 -28.93
CA PRO A 100 -14.27 11.61 -29.77
C PRO A 100 -13.13 10.61 -29.50
N LEU A 101 -12.47 10.12 -30.56
CA LEU A 101 -11.35 9.18 -30.44
C LEU A 101 -10.26 9.70 -29.50
N ALA A 102 -9.98 11.01 -29.55
CA ALA A 102 -9.01 11.65 -28.67
C ALA A 102 -9.36 11.50 -27.18
N ASP A 103 -10.64 11.60 -26.81
CA ASP A 103 -11.08 11.46 -25.42
C ASP A 103 -10.93 10.01 -24.94
N VAL A 104 -11.27 9.05 -25.79
CA VAL A 104 -11.11 7.61 -25.51
C VAL A 104 -9.63 7.26 -25.35
N GLN A 105 -8.79 7.77 -26.26
CA GLN A 105 -7.35 7.57 -26.22
C GLN A 105 -6.74 8.16 -24.95
N ALA A 106 -7.14 9.38 -24.55
CA ALA A 106 -6.64 10.00 -23.33
C ALA A 106 -6.95 9.16 -22.08
N ARG A 107 -8.13 8.53 -22.00
CA ARG A 107 -8.49 7.65 -20.88
C ARG A 107 -7.69 6.34 -20.90
N ILE A 108 -7.46 5.78 -22.08
CA ILE A 108 -6.59 4.61 -22.28
C ILE A 108 -5.16 4.93 -21.84
N ASP A 109 -4.59 6.04 -22.31
CA ASP A 109 -3.22 6.45 -22.01
C ASP A 109 -3.03 6.67 -20.50
N TRP A 110 -4.01 7.29 -19.85
CA TRP A 110 -4.02 7.41 -18.39
C TRP A 110 -3.97 6.03 -17.71
N LEU A 111 -4.75 5.06 -18.19
CA LEU A 111 -4.82 3.73 -17.57
C LEU A 111 -3.51 2.97 -17.75
N LYS A 112 -2.89 3.06 -18.93
CA LYS A 112 -1.55 2.52 -19.18
C LYS A 112 -0.51 3.15 -18.25
N ALA A 113 -0.52 4.48 -18.13
CA ALA A 113 0.38 5.18 -17.21
C ALA A 113 0.17 4.76 -15.75
N ALA A 114 -1.08 4.61 -15.31
CA ALA A 114 -1.41 4.13 -13.97
C ALA A 114 -0.92 2.69 -13.74
N LEU A 115 -1.00 1.81 -14.74
CA LEU A 115 -0.46 0.44 -14.65
C LEU A 115 1.06 0.45 -14.47
N ARG A 116 1.77 1.28 -15.26
CA ARG A 116 3.23 1.43 -15.14
C ARG A 116 3.68 2.13 -13.84
N GLU A 117 2.83 2.97 -13.26
CA GLU A 117 3.06 3.58 -11.95
C GLU A 117 3.01 2.53 -10.83
N VAL A 118 2.07 1.58 -10.90
CA VAL A 118 1.91 0.56 -9.86
C VAL A 118 2.87 -0.62 -10.02
N GLU A 119 3.32 -0.93 -11.24
CA GLU A 119 4.19 -2.05 -11.57
C GLU A 119 5.40 -2.21 -10.61
N PRO A 120 6.23 -1.17 -10.36
CA PRO A 120 7.41 -1.34 -9.52
C PRO A 120 7.05 -1.63 -8.05
N VAL A 121 5.86 -1.20 -7.60
CA VAL A 121 5.36 -1.46 -6.24
C VAL A 121 4.87 -2.90 -6.11
N LEU A 122 4.23 -3.42 -7.17
CA LEU A 122 3.73 -4.79 -7.21
C LEU A 122 4.85 -5.82 -7.35
N ASP A 123 5.83 -5.57 -8.23
CA ASP A 123 6.97 -6.48 -8.47
C ASP A 123 8.02 -6.42 -7.35
N GLY A 124 8.14 -5.26 -6.71
CA GLY A 124 9.18 -4.97 -5.73
C GLY A 124 8.85 -5.36 -4.29
N GLY A 125 7.58 -5.65 -3.96
CA GLY A 125 7.16 -5.91 -2.57
C GLY A 125 7.58 -4.76 -1.64
N HIS A 126 6.78 -3.71 -1.59
CA HIS A 126 7.02 -2.45 -0.87
C HIS A 126 8.05 -1.50 -1.51
N ARG A 127 7.53 -0.67 -2.41
CA ARG A 127 7.62 0.76 -2.12
C ARG A 127 6.26 1.14 -1.53
N LEU A 128 6.17 1.18 -0.20
CA LEU A 128 5.16 2.04 0.40
C LEU A 128 5.54 3.44 -0.09
N VAL A 129 4.84 3.89 -1.13
CA VAL A 129 4.86 5.29 -1.57
C VAL A 129 4.04 6.07 -0.54
N ALA A 130 4.51 6.03 0.69
CA ALA A 130 4.13 6.94 1.75
C ALA A 130 4.35 8.39 1.34
N GLU A 131 5.24 8.63 0.37
CA GLU A 131 5.49 9.97 -0.16
C GLU A 131 4.33 10.56 -0.98
N GLU A 132 3.34 9.78 -1.44
CA GLU A 132 2.19 10.33 -2.19
C GLU A 132 0.80 9.92 -1.69
N GLN A 133 0.69 8.95 -0.76
CA GLN A 133 -0.62 8.44 -0.34
C GLN A 133 -1.20 9.08 0.91
N HIS A 134 -0.36 9.60 1.79
CA HIS A 134 -0.80 10.26 3.02
C HIS A 134 -0.54 11.76 2.91
N ASN A 135 -1.58 12.53 2.58
CA ASN A 135 -1.47 13.98 2.57
C ASN A 135 -1.26 14.54 3.99
N ALA A 136 -1.40 13.69 5.03
CA ALA A 136 -1.01 13.98 6.40
C ALA A 136 0.29 14.79 6.51
N LEU A 137 1.32 14.42 5.75
CA LEU A 137 2.67 15.01 5.83
C LEU A 137 2.78 16.42 5.22
N SER A 138 1.83 16.82 4.38
CA SER A 138 1.82 18.12 3.68
C SER A 138 0.65 19.01 4.08
N ARG A 139 -0.23 18.53 4.97
CA ARG A 139 -1.45 19.20 5.41
C ARG A 139 -1.21 20.28 6.47
N ASP A 140 -1.74 21.47 6.21
CA ASP A 140 -1.63 22.61 7.13
C ASP A 140 -2.54 22.49 8.37
N ASP A 141 -3.59 21.66 8.30
CA ASP A 141 -4.54 21.42 9.39
C ASP A 141 -4.05 20.36 10.39
N ILE A 142 -2.90 19.75 10.15
CA ILE A 142 -2.24 18.79 11.05
C ILE A 142 -1.04 19.46 11.71
N ALA A 143 -0.88 19.28 13.02
CA ALA A 143 0.31 19.79 13.72
C ALA A 143 1.57 19.07 13.22
N VAL A 144 2.66 19.81 12.98
CA VAL A 144 3.95 19.26 12.51
C VAL A 144 4.43 18.10 13.38
N HIS A 145 4.28 18.22 14.70
CA HIS A 145 4.59 17.13 15.65
C HIS A 145 3.84 15.82 15.33
N TRP A 146 2.57 15.92 14.93
CA TRP A 146 1.78 14.77 14.49
C TRP A 146 2.17 14.26 13.12
N GLN A 147 2.61 15.12 12.21
CA GLN A 147 3.18 14.68 10.92
C GLN A 147 4.46 13.87 11.12
N GLU A 148 5.35 14.31 12.01
CA GLU A 148 6.59 13.60 12.36
C GLU A 148 6.30 12.27 13.07
N SER A 149 5.33 12.28 13.98
CA SER A 149 4.86 11.05 14.66
C SER A 149 4.25 10.07 13.68
N PHE A 150 3.40 10.53 12.76
CA PHE A 150 2.80 9.71 11.71
C PHE A 150 3.85 9.12 10.77
N ARG A 151 4.82 9.93 10.31
CA ARG A 151 5.96 9.45 9.51
C ARG A 151 6.71 8.33 10.21
N THR A 152 6.94 8.46 11.52
CA THR A 152 7.61 7.41 12.31
C THR A 152 6.80 6.11 12.33
N ILE A 153 5.48 6.19 12.50
CA ILE A 153 4.59 5.00 12.45
C ILE A 153 4.67 4.35 11.08
N ASP A 154 4.51 5.14 10.03
CA ASP A 154 4.49 4.73 8.65
C ASP A 154 5.81 4.06 8.21
N ASP A 155 6.96 4.68 8.48
CA ASP A 155 8.28 4.11 8.19
C ASP A 155 8.51 2.76 8.91
N LEU A 156 8.07 2.63 10.15
CA LEU A 156 8.23 1.40 10.94
C LEU A 156 7.25 0.31 10.50
N LEU A 157 6.00 0.66 10.18
CA LEU A 157 5.06 -0.32 9.62
C LEU A 157 5.51 -0.79 8.24
N ALA A 158 6.14 0.09 7.45
CA ALA A 158 6.76 -0.30 6.19
C ALA A 158 7.85 -1.35 6.36
N GLN A 159 8.78 -1.09 7.28
CA GLN A 159 9.83 -2.05 7.64
C GLN A 159 9.23 -3.35 8.17
N ALA A 160 8.15 -3.29 8.94
CA ALA A 160 7.47 -4.48 9.43
C ALA A 160 6.99 -5.39 8.29
N VAL A 161 6.37 -4.84 7.24
CA VAL A 161 5.90 -5.69 6.13
C VAL A 161 7.08 -6.22 5.30
N THR A 162 8.12 -5.42 5.05
CA THR A 162 9.35 -5.89 4.38
C THR A 162 10.00 -7.06 5.13
N GLU A 163 10.17 -6.94 6.45
CA GLU A 163 10.74 -8.01 7.27
C GLU A 163 9.83 -9.24 7.33
N TYR A 164 8.51 -9.03 7.35
CA TYR A 164 7.54 -10.13 7.32
C TYR A 164 7.64 -10.92 6.02
N GLN A 165 7.73 -10.23 4.88
CA GLN A 165 7.94 -10.86 3.57
C GLN A 165 9.24 -11.65 3.50
N ALA A 166 10.31 -11.16 4.12
CA ALA A 166 11.58 -11.88 4.20
C ALA A 166 11.54 -13.12 5.11
N GLY A 167 10.40 -13.41 5.76
CA GLY A 167 10.24 -14.48 6.74
C GLY A 167 10.79 -14.14 8.13
N ASN A 168 11.18 -12.88 8.36
CA ASN A 168 11.72 -12.39 9.63
C ASN A 168 10.60 -11.94 10.57
N TYR A 169 9.65 -12.85 10.87
CA TYR A 169 8.42 -12.56 11.63
C TYR A 169 8.67 -11.88 12.99
N SER A 170 9.72 -12.28 13.70
CA SER A 170 10.09 -11.65 14.97
C SER A 170 10.53 -10.20 14.80
N VAL A 171 11.24 -9.88 13.71
CA VAL A 171 11.72 -8.52 13.42
C VAL A 171 10.55 -7.66 12.93
N ALA A 172 9.68 -8.22 12.09
CA ALA A 172 8.42 -7.59 11.70
C ALA A 172 7.58 -7.17 12.91
N SER A 173 7.35 -8.09 13.85
CA SER A 173 6.61 -7.82 15.08
C SER A 173 7.29 -6.74 15.96
N GLN A 174 8.62 -6.71 16.00
CA GLN A 174 9.38 -5.66 16.69
C GLN A 174 9.16 -4.29 16.05
N HIS A 175 9.14 -4.18 14.72
CA HIS A 175 8.85 -2.92 14.04
C HIS A 175 7.42 -2.41 14.32
N VAL A 176 6.41 -3.29 14.34
CA VAL A 176 5.05 -2.89 14.74
C VAL A 176 5.01 -2.41 16.19
N GLN A 177 5.73 -3.07 17.10
CA GLN A 177 5.86 -2.59 18.48
C GLN A 177 6.52 -1.22 18.54
N GLN A 178 7.60 -0.99 17.79
CA GLN A 178 8.26 0.31 17.74
C GLN A 178 7.32 1.39 17.21
N ALA A 179 6.54 1.12 16.15
CA ALA A 179 5.54 2.04 15.62
C ALA A 179 4.51 2.41 16.69
N HIS A 180 3.98 1.41 17.40
CA HIS A 180 3.02 1.59 18.48
C HIS A 180 3.56 2.48 19.59
N TYR A 181 4.76 2.17 20.10
CA TYR A 181 5.30 2.89 21.24
C TYR A 181 5.89 4.24 20.85
N GLN A 182 6.76 4.31 19.85
CA GLN A 182 7.47 5.54 19.51
C GLN A 182 6.54 6.55 18.85
N GLY A 183 5.78 6.11 17.83
CA GLY A 183 4.96 6.98 17.02
C GLY A 183 3.60 7.32 17.62
N PHE A 184 2.99 6.42 18.39
CA PHE A 184 1.63 6.64 18.94
C PHE A 184 1.58 6.92 20.45
N LYS A 185 2.24 6.10 21.28
CA LYS A 185 2.15 6.26 22.76
C LYS A 185 3.10 7.33 23.30
N ASN A 186 4.39 7.22 22.98
CA ASN A 186 5.45 8.08 23.52
C ASN A 186 5.45 9.47 22.87
N SER A 187 4.88 9.61 21.67
CA SER A 187 4.61 10.90 21.05
C SER A 187 3.52 11.70 21.75
N GLU A 188 2.78 11.07 22.68
CA GLU A 188 1.59 11.57 23.35
C GLU A 188 0.35 11.69 22.44
N MET A 189 0.39 11.14 21.22
CA MET A 189 -0.75 11.14 20.30
C MET A 189 -1.96 10.42 20.90
N GLU A 190 -1.75 9.26 21.53
CA GLU A 190 -2.82 8.53 22.25
C GLU A 190 -3.49 9.42 23.30
N MET A 191 -2.68 10.15 24.08
CA MET A 191 -3.18 11.01 25.15
C MET A 191 -3.99 12.17 24.59
N SER A 192 -3.48 12.84 23.56
CA SER A 192 -4.20 13.94 22.90
C SER A 192 -5.52 13.46 22.31
N LEU A 193 -5.51 12.34 21.60
CA LEU A 193 -6.71 11.74 21.00
C LEU A 193 -7.75 11.40 22.07
N ARG A 194 -7.32 10.76 23.16
CA ARG A 194 -8.20 10.39 24.28
C ARG A 194 -8.85 11.61 24.92
N GLN A 195 -8.12 12.71 25.08
CA GLN A 195 -8.60 13.91 25.76
C GLN A 195 -9.44 14.84 24.86
N ASN A 196 -9.11 14.91 23.57
CA ASN A 196 -9.62 15.95 22.67
C ASN A 196 -10.56 15.42 21.57
N ARG A 197 -10.70 14.10 21.45
CA ARG A 197 -11.56 13.46 20.45
C ARG A 197 -12.39 12.34 21.05
N SER A 198 -11.76 11.22 21.39
CA SER A 198 -12.47 9.99 21.73
C SER A 198 -11.53 9.00 22.42
N ALA A 199 -11.84 8.66 23.66
CA ALA A 199 -11.19 7.55 24.36
C ALA A 199 -11.44 6.19 23.68
N LYS A 200 -12.58 6.07 22.98
CA LYS A 200 -12.93 4.87 22.20
C LYS A 200 -12.02 4.73 20.99
N ASP A 201 -11.75 5.81 20.27
CA ASP A 201 -10.91 5.77 19.07
C ASP A 201 -9.45 5.51 19.45
N ALA A 202 -8.98 6.11 20.54
CA ALA A 202 -7.67 5.78 21.12
C ALA A 202 -7.54 4.31 21.54
N ALA A 203 -8.61 3.71 22.07
CA ALA A 203 -8.63 2.29 22.39
C ALA A 203 -8.63 1.42 21.12
N ALA A 204 -9.36 1.83 20.07
CA ALA A 204 -9.41 1.12 18.80
C ALA A 204 -8.04 1.06 18.11
N ILE A 205 -7.32 2.19 18.02
CA ILE A 205 -5.96 2.22 17.47
C ILE A 205 -5.01 1.34 18.28
N ASN A 206 -5.07 1.38 19.62
CA ASN A 206 -4.28 0.48 20.47
C ASN A 206 -4.57 -1.00 20.20
N GLN A 207 -5.84 -1.33 19.94
CA GLN A 207 -6.23 -2.70 19.63
C GLN A 207 -5.73 -3.13 18.25
N GLN A 208 -5.77 -2.25 17.24
CA GLN A 208 -5.21 -2.53 15.92
C GLN A 208 -3.70 -2.80 16.00
N PHE A 209 -2.93 -1.98 16.72
CA PHE A 209 -1.51 -2.28 16.98
C PHE A 209 -1.32 -3.63 17.65
N SER A 210 -2.09 -3.93 18.70
CA SER A 210 -1.98 -5.20 19.43
C SER A 210 -2.29 -6.41 18.55
N SER A 211 -3.33 -6.32 17.73
CA SER A 211 -3.69 -7.34 16.74
C SER A 211 -2.59 -7.52 15.70
N LEU A 212 -2.03 -6.43 15.19
CA LEU A 212 -0.98 -6.45 14.18
C LEU A 212 0.34 -7.02 14.72
N ILE A 213 0.69 -6.74 15.98
CA ILE A 213 1.85 -7.35 16.66
C ILE A 213 1.69 -8.87 16.75
N ALA A 214 0.49 -9.35 17.11
CA ALA A 214 0.21 -10.78 17.21
C ALA A 214 0.16 -11.47 15.84
N LEU A 215 -0.35 -10.77 14.83
CA LEU A 215 -0.45 -11.27 13.46
C LEU A 215 0.92 -11.39 12.78
N THR A 216 1.77 -10.37 12.93
CA THR A 216 3.13 -10.36 12.36
C THR A 216 4.06 -11.42 12.93
N ALA A 217 3.71 -12.01 14.08
CA ALA A 217 4.45 -13.12 14.68
C ALA A 217 4.08 -14.51 14.10
N GLN A 218 3.03 -14.59 13.27
CA GLN A 218 2.54 -15.83 12.66
C GLN A 218 2.95 -15.88 11.18
N PRO A 219 3.42 -17.02 10.64
CA PRO A 219 3.73 -17.15 9.21
C PRO A 219 2.46 -17.18 8.34
N ASP A 220 2.62 -17.03 7.02
CA ASP A 220 1.57 -17.23 6.00
C ASP A 220 0.35 -16.28 6.05
N HIS A 221 0.50 -15.09 6.67
CA HIS A 221 -0.53 -14.06 6.81
C HIS A 221 -0.17 -12.73 6.13
N LEU A 222 0.67 -12.73 5.08
CA LEU A 222 1.18 -11.51 4.45
C LEU A 222 0.07 -10.54 4.01
N ASN A 223 -1.00 -11.08 3.42
CA ASN A 223 -2.14 -10.28 2.95
C ASN A 223 -2.87 -9.60 4.12
N ASP A 224 -3.04 -10.32 5.24
CA ASP A 224 -3.71 -9.81 6.44
C ASP A 224 -2.86 -8.74 7.12
N VAL A 225 -1.54 -8.95 7.20
CA VAL A 225 -0.57 -7.98 7.75
C VAL A 225 -0.60 -6.69 6.95
N SER A 226 -0.48 -6.80 5.62
CA SER A 226 -0.47 -5.65 4.70
C SER A 226 -1.79 -4.88 4.78
N TYR A 227 -2.93 -5.57 4.80
CA TYR A 227 -4.24 -4.95 4.93
C TYR A 227 -4.42 -4.20 6.27
N GLN A 228 -3.98 -4.81 7.38
CA GLN A 228 -4.08 -4.19 8.70
C GLN A 228 -3.15 -2.98 8.85
N VAL A 229 -1.95 -3.00 8.23
CA VAL A 229 -1.06 -1.83 8.17
C VAL A 229 -1.74 -0.67 7.45
N THR A 230 -2.29 -0.89 6.26
CA THR A 230 -2.96 0.16 5.48
C THR A 230 -4.17 0.72 6.22
N THR A 231 -4.98 -0.14 6.84
CA THR A 231 -6.14 0.28 7.64
C THR A 231 -5.72 1.14 8.83
N LEU A 232 -4.69 0.71 9.56
CA LEU A 232 -4.17 1.44 10.71
C LEU A 232 -3.62 2.82 10.32
N LEU A 233 -2.89 2.93 9.22
CA LEU A 233 -2.38 4.21 8.72
C LEU A 233 -3.51 5.16 8.32
N GLN A 234 -4.52 4.66 7.61
CA GLN A 234 -5.70 5.45 7.24
C GLN A 234 -6.45 5.96 8.49
N ASP A 235 -6.72 5.07 9.44
CA ASP A 235 -7.46 5.41 10.67
C ASP A 235 -6.70 6.43 11.52
N ILE A 236 -5.36 6.35 11.57
CA ILE A 236 -4.54 7.36 12.22
C ILE A 236 -4.57 8.67 11.43
N GLU A 237 -4.42 8.66 10.11
CA GLU A 237 -4.46 9.89 9.30
C GLU A 237 -5.77 10.66 9.49
N ASP A 238 -6.90 9.96 9.54
CA ASP A 238 -8.24 10.56 9.67
C ASP A 238 -8.46 11.31 10.99
N ILE A 239 -7.75 10.95 12.07
CA ILE A 239 -7.89 11.58 13.39
C ILE A 239 -6.96 12.79 13.60
N LEU A 240 -5.91 12.94 12.79
CA LEU A 240 -4.90 13.99 12.99
C LEU A 240 -5.39 15.43 12.75
N PRO A 241 -6.27 15.70 11.77
CA PRO A 241 -6.73 17.07 11.50
C PRO A 241 -7.28 17.78 12.75
N GLY A 242 -6.67 18.93 13.05
CA GLY A 242 -7.03 19.77 14.19
C GLY A 242 -6.80 19.15 15.57
N LEU A 243 -6.06 18.03 15.67
CA LEU A 243 -5.72 17.42 16.96
C LEU A 243 -4.67 18.31 17.67
N PRO A 244 -4.93 18.83 18.89
CA PRO A 244 -3.98 19.69 19.59
C PRO A 244 -2.77 18.88 20.07
N THR A 245 -1.60 19.51 20.19
CA THR A 245 -0.45 18.90 20.88
C THR A 245 -0.63 18.97 22.40
N THR A 246 0.03 18.11 23.14
CA THR A 246 -0.08 18.00 24.61
C THR A 246 0.86 18.95 25.35
N ARG A 247 1.92 19.43 24.68
CA ARG A 247 2.91 20.35 25.25
C ARG A 247 3.10 21.60 24.38
N ASP A 248 3.53 22.69 25.03
CA ASP A 248 3.77 23.98 24.38
C ASP A 248 5.00 23.96 23.45
N ASP A 249 6.06 23.21 23.80
CA ASP A 249 7.27 23.05 22.99
C ASP A 249 7.00 22.33 21.66
N GLN A 250 6.07 21.36 21.66
CA GLN A 250 5.53 20.72 20.45
C GLN A 250 4.76 21.71 19.55
N GLN A 251 4.25 22.82 20.11
CA GLN A 251 3.63 23.90 19.32
C GLN A 251 4.67 24.84 18.68
N VAL A 252 5.87 25.00 19.25
CA VAL A 252 6.89 25.98 18.81
C VAL A 252 7.44 25.67 17.41
N ALA A 253 7.38 24.41 16.95
CA ALA A 253 7.65 24.05 15.55
C ALA A 253 6.78 24.84 14.54
N ARG A 254 5.55 25.26 14.93
CA ARG A 254 4.68 26.15 14.13
C ARG A 254 5.21 27.58 14.02
N SER A 255 5.95 28.06 15.02
CA SER A 255 6.40 29.46 15.13
C SER A 255 7.74 29.70 14.43
N ALA A 256 8.64 28.73 14.47
CA ALA A 256 9.95 28.82 13.81
C ALA A 256 9.82 28.84 12.27
N LYS A 257 8.91 28.03 11.71
CA LYS A 257 8.69 27.93 10.25
C LYS A 257 7.97 29.17 9.67
N ARG A 258 7.01 29.77 10.40
CA ARG A 258 6.37 31.05 10.00
C ARG A 258 7.33 32.25 10.06
N ARG A 259 8.32 32.25 10.96
CA ARG A 259 9.32 33.33 11.04
C ARG A 259 10.36 33.26 9.93
N GLN A 260 10.72 32.06 9.45
CA GLN A 260 11.61 31.92 8.29
C GLN A 260 10.96 32.36 6.96
N HIS A 261 9.66 32.16 6.78
CA HIS A 261 8.96 32.59 5.55
C HIS A 261 8.59 34.09 5.53
N SER A 262 8.61 34.78 6.68
CA SER A 262 8.31 36.22 6.77
C SER A 262 9.56 37.13 6.86
N GLY A 263 10.77 36.56 6.87
CA GLY A 263 12.02 37.31 7.07
C GLY A 263 12.76 37.77 5.80
N GLY A 264 12.29 37.37 4.61
CA GLY A 264 13.02 37.58 3.34
C GLY A 264 12.80 38.92 2.63
N GLY A 265 12.32 39.97 3.30
CA GLY A 265 12.02 41.22 2.62
C GLY A 265 12.04 42.45 3.50
N ARG A 266 13.24 43.00 3.79
CA ARG A 266 13.51 44.45 3.92
C ARG A 266 14.98 44.74 4.20
N GLY A 267 15.52 45.70 3.44
CA GLY A 267 16.87 46.29 3.54
C GLY A 267 17.63 46.02 2.24
N LYS A 268 17.54 46.82 1.18
CA LYS A 268 18.10 48.18 1.03
C LYS A 268 19.51 48.31 1.59
#